data_AF-A0A966XM72-F1
#
_entry.id   AF-A0A966XM72-F1
#
_cell.length_a   1.000
_cell.length_b   1.000
_cell.length_c   1.000
_cell.angle_alpha   90.00
_cell.angle_beta   90.00
_cell.angle_gamma   90.00
#
_symmetry.space_group_name_H-M   'P 1'
#
loop_
_entity.id
_entity.type
_entity.pdbx_description
1 polymer ?
#
loop_
_entity_poly.entity_id
_entity_poly.type
_entity_poly.pdbx_seq_one_letter_code
_entity_poly.pdbx_strand_id
1 'polypeptide(L)'
;MKNSLFIFFLLIQNVISMALFGQEIFLPRGIILQDPSVNPESSILGELPTFQIQVDECSSRTSASDLRSFIVNAALQEWAFFGFHEVDERSQVFQIPIEQSQRGFRGRNWLTEDNAKRVSKSIAGYWSSTEDGSWIINQQNSSWAIDIDNYDWDLPWSASFISWIMCKAGLDLDQFNRSIAHYHYIDQGIMDTLSENNTNSIYTAYSVGQFEPSPGDLLCRARRSQYLDLNERIEDLGSPARGHC
;
A
#
# COMPACT_ATOMS: atom_id res chain seq x y z
N MET A 1 -3.18 8.81 -36.84
CA MET A 1 -3.27 7.50 -36.16
C MET A 1 -1.91 6.80 -36.22
N LYS A 2 -1.50 6.21 -35.10
CA LYS A 2 -0.33 5.32 -34.90
C LYS A 2 1.03 6.03 -34.74
N ASN A 3 1.39 6.33 -33.48
CA ASN A 3 2.79 6.41 -33.00
C ASN A 3 2.95 6.07 -31.50
N SER A 4 1.86 5.92 -30.72
CA SER A 4 1.98 5.63 -29.27
C SER A 4 2.39 4.19 -28.92
N LEU A 5 2.13 3.20 -29.78
CA LEU A 5 2.39 1.80 -29.42
C LEU A 5 3.88 1.43 -29.46
N PHE A 6 4.68 2.10 -30.30
CA PHE A 6 6.11 1.83 -30.43
C PHE A 6 6.94 2.41 -29.27
N ILE A 7 6.55 3.57 -28.75
CA ILE A 7 7.24 4.24 -27.63
C ILE A 7 7.07 3.44 -26.34
N PHE A 8 5.86 2.92 -26.09
CA PHE A 8 5.56 2.13 -24.90
C PHE A 8 6.35 0.80 -24.87
N PHE A 9 6.46 0.12 -26.01
CA PHE A 9 7.24 -1.11 -26.13
C PHE A 9 8.75 -0.88 -25.92
N LEU A 10 9.28 0.23 -26.43
CA LEU A 10 10.68 0.63 -26.22
C LEU A 10 10.97 1.00 -24.76
N LEU A 11 10.04 1.67 -24.07
CA LEU A 11 10.19 1.96 -22.63
C LEU A 11 10.18 0.67 -21.80
N ILE A 12 9.24 -0.24 -22.07
CA ILE A 12 9.15 -1.53 -21.36
C ILE A 12 10.41 -2.38 -21.59
N GLN A 13 10.91 -2.48 -22.82
CA GLN A 13 12.12 -3.25 -23.11
C GLN A 13 13.37 -2.66 -22.44
N ASN A 14 13.49 -1.33 -22.36
CA ASN A 14 14.61 -0.69 -21.67
C ASN A 14 14.54 -0.87 -20.14
N VAL A 15 13.34 -0.81 -19.55
CA VAL A 15 13.13 -1.10 -18.12
C VAL A 15 13.48 -2.55 -17.80
N ILE A 16 13.08 -3.50 -18.64
CA ILE A 16 13.43 -4.94 -18.48
C ILE A 16 14.94 -5.17 -18.62
N SER A 17 15.62 -4.49 -19.55
CA SER A 17 17.08 -4.60 -19.72
C SER A 17 17.87 -3.99 -18.56
N MET A 18 17.39 -2.92 -17.93
CA MET A 18 18.07 -2.31 -16.76
C MET A 18 17.88 -3.13 -15.48
N ALA A 19 16.74 -3.81 -15.31
CA ALA A 19 16.50 -4.72 -14.18
C ALA A 19 17.51 -5.88 -14.16
N LEU A 20 18.04 -6.29 -15.33
CA LEU A 20 19.10 -7.29 -15.44
C LEU A 20 20.47 -6.83 -14.91
N PHE A 21 20.67 -5.54 -14.63
CA PHE A 21 21.94 -4.98 -14.13
C PHE A 21 21.92 -4.57 -12.65
N GLY A 22 20.85 -4.87 -11.89
CA GLY A 22 20.81 -4.64 -10.45
C GLY A 22 20.78 -3.16 -10.03
N GLN A 23 20.45 -2.24 -10.93
CA GLN A 23 20.10 -0.87 -10.55
C GLN A 23 18.64 -0.81 -10.12
N GLU A 24 18.37 -0.18 -8.97
CA GLU A 24 17.00 0.16 -8.57
C GLU A 24 16.39 1.12 -9.62
N ILE A 25 15.26 0.73 -10.22
CA ILE A 25 14.57 1.53 -11.21
C ILE A 25 13.38 2.21 -10.54
N PHE A 26 13.50 3.52 -10.33
CA PHE A 26 12.39 4.34 -9.84
C PHE A 26 11.68 5.01 -11.01
N LEU A 27 10.36 4.80 -11.12
CA LEU A 27 9.55 5.56 -12.06
C LEU A 27 8.90 6.76 -11.35
N PRO A 28 8.95 7.96 -11.94
CA PRO A 28 8.19 9.08 -11.41
C PRO A 28 6.68 8.80 -11.48
N ARG A 29 5.91 9.48 -10.63
CA ARG A 29 4.44 9.48 -10.71
C ARG A 29 3.97 10.05 -12.05
N GLY A 30 2.84 9.56 -12.54
CA GLY A 30 2.25 10.00 -13.81
C GLY A 30 2.68 9.19 -15.03
N ILE A 31 3.51 8.16 -14.87
CA ILE A 31 3.91 7.27 -15.97
C ILE A 31 2.88 6.17 -16.21
N ILE A 32 2.43 5.53 -15.13
CA ILE A 32 1.48 4.40 -15.18
C ILE A 32 0.05 4.91 -15.04
N LEU A 33 -0.18 5.79 -14.07
CA LEU A 33 -1.47 6.42 -13.83
C LEU A 33 -1.34 7.94 -14.00
N GLN A 34 -1.88 8.47 -15.09
CA GLN A 34 -1.87 9.90 -15.42
C GLN A 34 -3.03 10.64 -14.74
N ASP A 35 -3.06 10.60 -13.40
CA ASP A 35 -4.06 11.30 -12.59
C ASP A 35 -3.33 12.09 -11.49
N PRO A 36 -3.20 13.42 -11.59
CA PRO A 36 -2.46 14.23 -10.62
C PRO A 36 -3.14 14.27 -9.25
N SER A 37 -4.42 13.88 -9.14
CA SER A 37 -5.10 13.74 -7.83
C SER A 37 -4.61 12.52 -7.04
N VAL A 38 -3.87 11.62 -7.69
CA VAL A 38 -3.28 10.41 -7.11
C VAL A 38 -1.82 10.69 -6.78
N ASN A 39 -1.62 11.61 -5.84
CA ASN A 39 -0.31 11.92 -5.27
C ASN A 39 -0.45 11.98 -3.75
N PRO A 40 0.12 11.04 -2.98
CA PRO A 40 -0.03 11.04 -1.52
C PRO A 40 0.59 12.29 -0.88
N GLU A 41 1.61 12.88 -1.51
CA GLU A 41 2.29 14.06 -0.97
C GLU A 41 1.41 15.32 -0.98
N SER A 42 0.34 15.37 -1.79
CA SER A 42 -0.55 16.53 -1.82
C SER A 42 -1.35 16.72 -0.52
N SER A 43 -1.50 15.66 0.28
CA SER A 43 -2.15 15.74 1.59
C SER A 43 -1.20 16.21 2.70
N ILE A 44 0.07 16.50 2.41
CA ILE A 44 1.10 16.69 3.44
C ILE A 44 1.79 18.05 3.29
N LEU A 45 1.71 18.84 4.35
CA LEU A 45 2.48 20.06 4.54
C LEU A 45 3.80 19.77 5.27
N GLY A 46 4.74 20.70 5.11
CA GLY A 46 6.06 20.60 5.72
C GLY A 46 7.01 19.66 4.99
N GLU A 47 8.22 19.58 5.51
CA GLU A 47 9.29 18.69 5.08
C GLU A 47 9.79 17.89 6.28
N LEU A 48 10.57 16.83 6.05
CA LEU A 48 11.19 16.08 7.14
C LEU A 48 11.88 17.01 8.16
N PRO A 49 11.68 16.83 9.48
CA PRO A 49 10.84 15.85 10.18
C PRO A 49 9.51 16.44 10.70
N THR A 50 8.90 17.38 9.97
CA THR A 50 7.79 18.23 10.46
C THR A 50 6.53 18.10 9.62
N PHE A 51 6.18 16.88 9.21
CA PHE A 51 5.01 16.64 8.40
C PHE A 51 3.70 16.96 9.14
N GLN A 52 2.73 17.52 8.41
CA GLN A 52 1.39 17.76 8.91
C GLN A 52 0.36 17.36 7.85
N ILE A 53 -0.71 16.69 8.27
CA ILE A 53 -1.83 16.40 7.36
C ILE A 53 -2.55 17.70 7.05
N GLN A 54 -2.64 18.01 5.76
CA GLN A 54 -3.65 18.87 5.20
C GLN A 54 -4.83 18.01 4.75
N VAL A 55 -6.05 18.53 4.92
CA VAL A 55 -7.26 17.87 4.45
C VAL A 55 -7.11 17.58 2.96
N ASP A 56 -7.13 16.30 2.62
CA ASP A 56 -7.17 15.81 1.26
C ASP A 56 -8.42 14.94 1.12
N GLU A 57 -9.31 15.36 0.23
CA GLU A 57 -10.57 14.69 0.03
C GLU A 57 -10.37 13.42 -0.80
N CYS A 58 -11.15 12.40 -0.48
CA CYS A 58 -11.24 11.24 -1.34
C CYS A 58 -11.83 11.63 -2.69
N SER A 59 -11.34 11.01 -3.75
CA SER A 59 -11.81 11.31 -5.10
C SER A 59 -13.29 10.95 -5.21
N SER A 60 -14.04 11.61 -6.10
CA SER A 60 -15.34 11.09 -6.53
C SER A 60 -15.15 10.37 -7.87
N ARG A 61 -15.40 9.06 -7.91
CA ARG A 61 -15.36 8.27 -9.15
C ARG A 61 -16.73 7.66 -9.40
N THR A 62 -17.19 7.71 -10.65
CA THR A 62 -18.60 7.44 -11.01
C THR A 62 -18.86 6.07 -11.64
N SER A 63 -17.83 5.26 -11.91
CA SER A 63 -17.99 3.95 -12.57
C SER A 63 -17.24 2.80 -11.90
N ALA A 64 -17.96 1.70 -11.64
CA ALA A 64 -17.41 0.44 -11.12
C ALA A 64 -16.53 -0.30 -12.14
N SER A 65 -16.75 -0.12 -13.45
CA SER A 65 -15.92 -0.77 -14.49
C SER A 65 -14.48 -0.26 -14.50
N ASP A 66 -14.27 0.96 -14.03
CA ASP A 66 -12.96 1.61 -13.99
C ASP A 66 -12.27 1.43 -12.63
N LEU A 67 -13.02 1.01 -11.61
CA LEU A 67 -12.55 0.93 -10.23
C LEU A 67 -11.40 -0.07 -10.04
N ARG A 68 -11.58 -1.33 -10.48
CA ARG A 68 -10.54 -2.36 -10.34
C ARG A 68 -9.25 -1.96 -11.07
N SER A 69 -9.39 -1.52 -12.32
CA SER A 69 -8.26 -1.05 -13.12
C SER A 69 -7.56 0.14 -12.48
N PHE A 70 -8.33 1.07 -11.90
CA PHE A 70 -7.78 2.20 -11.16
C PHE A 70 -6.96 1.75 -9.94
N ILE A 71 -7.54 0.90 -9.08
CA ILE A 71 -6.86 0.37 -7.88
C ILE A 71 -5.54 -0.29 -8.27
N VAL A 72 -5.55 -1.15 -9.30
CA VAL A 72 -4.36 -1.83 -9.80
C VAL A 72 -3.33 -0.82 -10.33
N ASN A 73 -3.74 0.15 -11.15
CA ASN A 73 -2.82 1.12 -11.72
C ASN A 73 -2.24 2.08 -10.67
N ALA A 74 -3.02 2.46 -9.65
CA ALA A 74 -2.56 3.28 -8.53
C ALA A 74 -1.54 2.52 -7.68
N ALA A 75 -1.83 1.25 -7.33
CA ALA A 75 -0.89 0.40 -6.61
C ALA A 75 0.41 0.18 -7.40
N LEU A 76 0.28 -0.12 -8.69
CA LEU A 76 1.42 -0.33 -9.59
C LEU A 76 2.26 0.94 -9.76
N GLN A 77 1.63 2.11 -9.84
CA GLN A 77 2.32 3.40 -9.88
C GLN A 77 3.16 3.65 -8.62
N GLU A 78 2.62 3.36 -7.43
CA GLU A 78 3.38 3.52 -6.20
C GLU A 78 4.47 2.45 -6.06
N TRP A 79 4.19 1.20 -6.42
CA TRP A 79 5.24 0.16 -6.45
C TRP A 79 6.41 0.53 -7.36
N ALA A 80 6.10 1.11 -8.53
CA ALA A 80 7.11 1.64 -9.45
C ALA A 80 7.86 2.86 -8.90
N PHE A 81 7.16 3.75 -8.18
CA PHE A 81 7.78 4.89 -7.48
C PHE A 81 8.68 4.45 -6.33
N PHE A 82 8.40 3.31 -5.72
CA PHE A 82 9.19 2.70 -4.67
C PHE A 82 10.36 1.88 -5.20
N GLY A 83 10.43 1.59 -6.51
CA GLY A 83 11.58 0.93 -7.13
C GLY A 83 11.34 -0.51 -7.56
N PHE A 84 10.09 -0.96 -7.62
CA PHE A 84 9.70 -2.34 -7.96
C PHE A 84 10.30 -3.41 -7.04
N HIS A 85 10.52 -3.11 -5.75
CA HIS A 85 11.06 -4.12 -4.83
C HIS A 85 10.15 -5.34 -4.76
N GLU A 86 10.73 -6.52 -4.97
CA GLU A 86 10.09 -7.82 -4.80
C GLU A 86 10.78 -8.58 -3.67
N VAL A 87 10.00 -9.30 -2.88
CA VAL A 87 10.51 -10.19 -1.84
C VAL A 87 10.08 -11.61 -2.19
N ASP A 88 11.04 -12.48 -2.53
CA ASP A 88 10.76 -13.88 -2.72
C ASP A 88 10.73 -14.62 -1.38
N GLU A 89 9.53 -14.77 -0.80
CA GLU A 89 9.33 -15.52 0.44
C GLU A 89 9.44 -17.05 0.26
N ARG A 90 9.57 -17.57 -0.97
CA ARG A 90 9.75 -19.01 -1.22
C ARG A 90 11.21 -19.44 -1.03
N SER A 91 12.13 -18.52 -1.22
CA SER A 91 13.55 -18.76 -1.09
C SER A 91 13.97 -18.55 0.37
N GLN A 92 14.40 -19.62 1.04
CA GLN A 92 15.06 -19.53 2.35
C GLN A 92 16.38 -18.71 2.30
N VAL A 93 16.83 -18.36 1.09
CA VAL A 93 17.96 -17.49 0.81
C VAL A 93 17.44 -16.16 0.30
N PHE A 94 17.32 -15.18 1.20
CA PHE A 94 17.15 -13.79 0.80
C PHE A 94 18.42 -13.38 0.04
N GLN A 95 18.35 -13.24 -1.29
CA GLN A 95 19.38 -12.54 -2.06
C GLN A 95 19.22 -11.03 -1.84
N ILE A 96 19.61 -10.57 -0.65
CA ILE A 96 19.85 -9.16 -0.40
C ILE A 96 21.36 -8.94 -0.61
N PRO A 97 21.79 -7.89 -1.36
CA PRO A 97 23.19 -7.52 -1.43
C PRO A 97 23.82 -7.44 -0.03
N ILE A 98 24.97 -8.08 0.14
CA ILE A 98 25.61 -8.39 1.43
C ILE A 98 25.89 -7.15 2.30
N GLU A 99 25.88 -5.94 1.76
CA GLU A 99 26.03 -4.70 2.55
C GLU A 99 24.83 -4.40 3.49
N GLN A 100 23.62 -4.89 3.19
CA GLN A 100 22.44 -4.66 4.04
C GLN A 100 22.25 -5.75 5.13
N SER A 101 23.12 -6.76 5.20
CA SER A 101 22.87 -7.96 6.00
C SER A 101 23.26 -7.86 7.50
N GLN A 102 23.69 -6.71 8.00
CA GLN A 102 24.21 -6.58 9.38
C GLN A 102 23.18 -6.14 10.44
N ARG A 103 21.93 -5.87 10.10
CA ARG A 103 20.90 -5.49 11.07
C ARG A 103 19.75 -6.50 11.02
N GLY A 104 19.47 -7.16 12.15
CA GLY A 104 18.51 -8.26 12.25
C GLY A 104 17.08 -7.90 11.82
N PHE A 105 16.15 -8.85 11.91
CA PHE A 105 14.74 -8.72 11.45
C PHE A 105 13.94 -7.49 11.95
N ARG A 106 14.47 -6.72 12.92
CA ARG A 106 13.90 -5.45 13.43
C ARG A 106 14.63 -4.19 12.95
N GLY A 107 15.58 -4.32 12.03
CA GLY A 107 16.42 -3.23 11.51
C GLY A 107 16.79 -3.43 10.04
N ARG A 108 15.93 -4.10 9.26
CA ARG A 108 16.06 -4.07 7.79
C ARG A 108 15.61 -2.69 7.32
N ASN A 109 16.56 -1.82 7.05
CA ASN A 109 16.33 -0.68 6.17
C ASN A 109 16.23 -1.26 4.76
N TRP A 110 15.00 -1.55 4.34
CA TRP A 110 14.71 -2.03 2.98
C TRP A 110 15.04 -0.97 1.93
N LEU A 111 15.15 0.29 2.37
CA LEU A 111 15.53 1.44 1.57
C LEU A 111 16.88 1.96 2.04
N THR A 112 17.68 2.48 1.11
CA THR A 112 18.81 3.35 1.46
C THR A 112 18.30 4.61 2.16
N GLU A 113 19.17 5.33 2.87
CA GLU A 113 18.81 6.59 3.52
C GLU A 113 18.16 7.59 2.54
N ASP A 114 18.75 7.76 1.36
CA ASP A 114 18.23 8.64 0.32
C ASP A 114 16.83 8.20 -0.17
N ASN A 115 16.61 6.89 -0.31
CA ASN A 115 15.30 6.37 -0.68
C ASN A 115 14.28 6.53 0.44
N ALA A 116 14.66 6.29 1.70
CA ALA A 116 13.80 6.51 2.87
C ALA A 116 13.37 7.97 2.96
N LYS A 117 14.31 8.91 2.80
CA LYS A 117 14.02 10.35 2.69
C LYS A 117 13.04 10.65 1.57
N ARG A 118 13.32 10.14 0.37
CA ARG A 118 12.53 10.40 -0.85
C ARG A 118 11.07 9.96 -0.71
N VAL A 119 10.80 8.81 -0.10
CA VAL A 119 9.42 8.28 0.01
C VAL A 119 8.72 8.69 1.30
N SER A 120 9.43 9.31 2.25
CA SER A 120 8.90 9.63 3.59
C SER A 120 7.60 10.44 3.55
N LYS A 121 7.56 11.50 2.72
CA LYS A 121 6.36 12.34 2.54
C LYS A 121 5.21 11.59 1.87
N SER A 122 5.52 10.66 0.98
CA SER A 122 4.52 9.78 0.37
C SER A 122 3.89 8.86 1.40
N ILE A 123 4.70 8.26 2.29
CA ILE A 123 4.20 7.41 3.36
C ILE A 123 3.35 8.24 4.34
N ALA A 124 3.77 9.46 4.67
CA ALA A 124 2.94 10.39 5.45
C ALA A 124 1.57 10.62 4.78
N GLY A 125 1.58 10.78 3.45
CA GLY A 125 0.37 10.91 2.63
C GLY A 125 -0.57 9.70 2.68
N TYR A 126 -0.06 8.48 2.86
CA TYR A 126 -0.94 7.32 3.03
C TYR A 126 -1.75 7.41 4.33
N TRP A 127 -1.12 7.87 5.41
CA TRP A 127 -1.77 8.04 6.71
C TRP A 127 -2.88 9.10 6.69
N SER A 128 -2.83 10.07 5.77
CA SER A 128 -3.85 11.15 5.66
C SER A 128 -5.27 10.63 5.42
N SER A 129 -5.40 9.43 4.83
CA SER A 129 -6.68 8.80 4.48
C SER A 129 -7.37 8.06 5.65
N THR A 130 -6.75 8.05 6.83
CA THR A 130 -7.18 7.26 8.00
C THR A 130 -7.47 8.17 9.19
N GLU A 131 -8.43 7.80 10.04
CA GLU A 131 -8.85 8.60 11.20
C GLU A 131 -7.69 8.86 12.17
N ASP A 132 -6.88 7.85 12.46
CA ASP A 132 -5.76 7.93 13.42
C ASP A 132 -4.44 8.43 12.81
N GLY A 133 -4.41 8.77 11.52
CA GLY A 133 -3.17 9.09 10.79
C GLY A 133 -2.40 10.28 11.37
N SER A 134 -3.10 11.27 11.94
CA SER A 134 -2.48 12.45 12.55
C SER A 134 -1.62 12.09 13.76
N TRP A 135 -2.07 11.13 14.57
CA TRP A 135 -1.30 10.67 15.73
C TRP A 135 -0.02 9.96 15.29
N ILE A 136 -0.11 9.11 14.27
CA ILE A 136 1.03 8.38 13.68
C ILE A 136 2.10 9.37 13.19
N ILE A 137 1.70 10.39 12.43
CA ILE A 137 2.65 11.40 11.90
C ILE A 137 3.30 12.20 13.02
N ASN A 138 2.53 12.63 14.03
CA ASN A 138 3.09 13.37 15.17
C ASN A 138 4.09 12.53 15.98
N GLN A 139 3.81 11.24 16.15
CA GLN A 139 4.73 10.31 16.77
C GLN A 139 6.01 10.15 15.93
N GLN A 140 5.87 9.95 14.62
CA GLN A 140 7.00 9.79 13.70
C GLN A 140 7.90 11.04 13.67
N ASN A 141 7.31 12.23 13.57
CA ASN A 141 8.03 13.50 13.65
C ASN A 141 8.84 13.62 14.94
N SER A 142 8.25 13.19 16.07
CA SER A 142 8.94 13.19 17.37
C SER A 142 10.11 12.20 17.40
N SER A 143 9.96 11.04 16.75
CA SER A 143 11.00 10.02 16.64
C SER A 143 12.20 10.53 15.83
N TRP A 144 11.96 11.10 14.64
CA TRP A 144 12.99 11.70 13.80
C TRP A 144 13.67 12.93 14.43
N ALA A 145 12.97 13.67 15.30
CA ALA A 145 13.58 14.77 16.05
C ALA A 145 14.59 14.28 17.10
N ILE A 146 14.49 13.03 17.55
CA ILE A 146 15.42 12.40 18.50
C ILE A 146 16.60 11.74 17.75
N ASP A 147 16.32 11.06 16.63
CA ASP A 147 17.30 10.37 15.81
C ASP A 147 17.27 10.89 14.37
N ILE A 148 17.99 12.00 14.14
CA ILE A 148 17.95 12.74 12.87
C ILE A 148 18.56 11.99 11.69
N ASP A 149 19.34 10.94 11.94
CA ASP A 149 19.99 10.15 10.90
C ASP A 149 19.19 8.88 10.54
N ASN A 150 18.08 8.62 11.25
CA ASN A 150 17.19 7.50 10.98
C ASN A 150 15.89 7.99 10.34
N TYR A 151 15.70 7.70 9.05
CA TYR A 151 14.54 8.13 8.28
C TYR A 151 13.49 7.04 8.07
N ASP A 152 13.63 5.91 8.78
CA ASP A 152 12.65 4.84 8.72
C ASP A 152 11.35 5.23 9.42
N TRP A 153 10.27 4.60 8.99
CA TRP A 153 8.99 4.67 9.68
C TRP A 153 8.94 3.64 10.80
N ASP A 154 8.57 4.08 12.00
CA ASP A 154 8.47 3.24 13.20
C ASP A 154 7.31 2.25 13.12
N LEU A 155 6.23 2.65 12.44
CA LEU A 155 5.00 1.86 12.30
C LEU A 155 4.79 1.40 10.85
N PRO A 156 4.33 0.15 10.65
CA PRO A 156 4.06 -0.38 9.32
C PRO A 156 2.88 0.34 8.67
N TRP A 157 3.01 0.68 7.40
CA TRP A 157 2.08 1.56 6.69
C TRP A 157 1.24 0.86 5.59
N SER A 158 1.29 -0.46 5.46
CA SER A 158 0.56 -1.15 4.38
C SER A 158 -0.96 -1.00 4.47
N ALA A 159 -1.52 -0.96 5.68
CA ALA A 159 -2.97 -0.76 5.86
C ALA A 159 -3.41 0.66 5.48
N SER A 160 -2.62 1.68 5.81
CA SER A 160 -2.90 3.06 5.41
C SER A 160 -2.66 3.29 3.92
N PHE A 161 -1.68 2.61 3.32
CA PHE A 161 -1.49 2.60 1.86
C PHE A 161 -2.71 2.06 1.12
N ILE A 162 -3.23 0.90 1.54
CA ILE A 162 -4.46 0.34 0.96
C ILE A 162 -5.62 1.32 1.16
N SER A 163 -5.77 1.86 2.37
CA SER A 163 -6.81 2.86 2.68
C SER A 163 -6.72 4.10 1.80
N TRP A 164 -5.50 4.57 1.51
CA TRP A 164 -5.26 5.70 0.63
C TRP A 164 -5.63 5.37 -0.82
N ILE A 165 -5.26 4.19 -1.33
CA ILE A 165 -5.71 3.73 -2.65
C ILE A 165 -7.23 3.72 -2.72
N MET A 166 -7.92 3.16 -1.73
CA MET A 166 -9.38 3.08 -1.72
C MET A 166 -10.04 4.47 -1.65
N CYS A 167 -9.46 5.39 -0.87
CA CYS A 167 -9.86 6.80 -0.85
C CYS A 167 -9.70 7.46 -2.23
N LYS A 168 -8.57 7.27 -2.91
CA LYS A 168 -8.34 7.82 -4.26
C LYS A 168 -9.13 7.10 -5.35
N ALA A 169 -9.56 5.87 -5.09
CA ALA A 169 -10.51 5.14 -5.92
C ALA A 169 -11.96 5.65 -5.77
N GLY A 170 -12.19 6.51 -4.76
CA GLY A 170 -13.45 7.16 -4.48
C GLY A 170 -14.45 6.33 -3.71
N LEU A 171 -13.93 5.39 -2.92
CA LEU A 171 -14.72 4.56 -2.04
C LEU A 171 -15.01 5.29 -0.74
N ASP A 172 -16.27 5.32 -0.35
CA ASP A 172 -16.68 5.79 0.97
C ASP A 172 -16.39 4.75 2.06
N LEU A 173 -16.70 5.10 3.31
CA LEU A 173 -16.41 4.24 4.47
C LEU A 173 -17.33 3.00 4.53
N ASP A 174 -18.52 3.08 3.93
CA ASP A 174 -19.46 1.95 3.88
C ASP A 174 -19.03 0.92 2.82
N GLN A 175 -18.34 1.39 1.77
CA GLN A 175 -17.71 0.55 0.75
C GLN A 175 -16.35 -0.01 1.21
N PHE A 176 -15.55 0.79 1.94
CA PHE A 176 -14.27 0.36 2.47
C PHE A 176 -13.87 1.12 3.75
N ASN A 177 -13.76 0.38 4.85
CA ASN A 177 -13.39 0.87 6.18
C ASN A 177 -11.90 1.17 6.24
N ARG A 178 -11.54 2.37 5.77
CA ARG A 178 -10.18 2.91 5.80
C ARG A 178 -9.64 2.91 7.22
N SER A 179 -8.46 2.34 7.41
CA SER A 179 -7.89 2.09 8.72
C SER A 179 -6.37 1.99 8.70
N ILE A 180 -5.77 2.28 9.85
CA ILE A 180 -4.36 2.02 10.14
C ILE A 180 -4.06 0.52 10.37
N ALA A 181 -5.09 -0.34 10.44
CA ALA A 181 -4.97 -1.76 10.70
C ALA A 181 -5.77 -2.62 9.72
N HIS A 182 -5.14 -3.71 9.24
CA HIS A 182 -5.70 -4.65 8.27
C HIS A 182 -7.05 -5.24 8.67
N TYR A 183 -7.22 -5.56 9.96
CA TYR A 183 -8.40 -6.31 10.39
C TYR A 183 -9.73 -5.54 10.24
N HIS A 184 -9.72 -4.21 10.20
CA HIS A 184 -10.96 -3.42 10.06
C HIS A 184 -11.69 -3.69 8.74
N TYR A 185 -11.00 -3.62 7.61
CA TYR A 185 -11.62 -3.87 6.31
C TYR A 185 -11.72 -5.36 5.97
N ILE A 186 -10.90 -6.22 6.59
CA ILE A 186 -11.13 -7.68 6.54
C ILE A 186 -12.48 -8.00 7.19
N ASP A 187 -12.73 -7.48 8.40
CA ASP A 187 -13.96 -7.73 9.13
C ASP A 187 -15.17 -7.16 8.41
N GLN A 188 -15.06 -5.95 7.85
CA GLN A 188 -16.11 -5.40 7.00
C GLN A 188 -16.38 -6.30 5.79
N GLY A 189 -15.35 -6.72 5.04
CA GLY A 189 -15.53 -7.60 3.89
C GLY A 189 -16.20 -8.93 4.24
N ILE A 190 -15.90 -9.49 5.41
CA ILE A 190 -16.58 -10.68 5.94
C ILE A 190 -18.05 -10.38 6.26
N MET A 191 -18.31 -9.35 7.06
CA MET A 191 -19.67 -8.97 7.45
C MET A 191 -20.55 -8.66 6.24
N ASP A 192 -19.99 -7.99 5.25
CA ASP A 192 -20.67 -7.68 3.99
C ASP A 192 -21.00 -8.92 3.19
N THR A 193 -20.06 -9.87 3.09
CA THR A 193 -20.27 -11.14 2.38
C THR A 193 -21.36 -11.99 3.04
N LEU A 194 -21.45 -11.92 4.38
CA LEU A 194 -22.49 -12.62 5.14
C LEU A 194 -23.84 -11.90 5.13
N SER A 195 -23.89 -10.63 4.70
CA SER A 195 -25.10 -9.82 4.71
C SER A 195 -25.93 -10.06 3.44
N GLU A 196 -27.14 -10.58 3.61
CA GLU A 196 -28.09 -10.75 2.49
C GLU A 196 -28.60 -9.43 1.90
N ASN A 197 -28.38 -8.30 2.59
CA ASN A 197 -28.95 -6.99 2.25
C ASN A 197 -27.90 -5.89 1.99
N ASN A 198 -26.59 -6.17 2.09
CA ASN A 198 -25.59 -5.15 1.76
C ASN A 198 -25.32 -5.13 0.25
N THR A 199 -25.92 -4.17 -0.44
CA THR A 199 -25.73 -3.95 -1.89
C THR A 199 -24.60 -3.00 -2.23
N ASN A 200 -23.98 -2.36 -1.22
CA ASN A 200 -22.90 -1.39 -1.40
C ASN A 200 -21.51 -2.02 -1.28
N SER A 201 -21.41 -3.29 -0.87
CA SER A 201 -20.11 -3.93 -0.74
C SER A 201 -19.42 -4.08 -2.08
N ILE A 202 -18.14 -3.71 -2.10
CA ILE A 202 -17.27 -3.81 -3.28
C ILE A 202 -16.30 -4.98 -3.19
N TYR A 203 -16.24 -5.66 -2.04
CA TYR A 203 -15.38 -6.81 -1.80
C TYR A 203 -16.20 -8.01 -1.36
N THR A 204 -15.79 -9.20 -1.79
CA THR A 204 -16.31 -10.47 -1.30
C THR A 204 -15.17 -11.23 -0.66
N ALA A 205 -15.38 -11.68 0.58
CA ALA A 205 -14.42 -12.45 1.33
C ALA A 205 -14.52 -13.94 0.96
N TYR A 206 -13.38 -14.55 0.66
CA TYR A 206 -13.27 -15.97 0.34
C TYR A 206 -12.23 -16.63 1.24
N SER A 207 -12.48 -17.89 1.63
CA SER A 207 -11.43 -18.71 2.23
C SER A 207 -10.36 -19.04 1.19
N VAL A 208 -9.13 -19.27 1.66
CA VAL A 208 -8.02 -19.69 0.80
C VAL A 208 -8.41 -20.92 -0.01
N GLY A 209 -8.20 -20.86 -1.33
CA GLY A 209 -8.50 -21.96 -2.26
C GLY A 209 -9.94 -22.00 -2.79
N GLN A 210 -10.85 -21.13 -2.33
CA GLN A 210 -12.21 -21.05 -2.88
C GLN A 210 -12.31 -20.24 -4.18
N PHE A 211 -11.40 -19.29 -4.38
CA PHE A 211 -11.39 -18.39 -5.53
C PHE A 211 -9.97 -18.20 -6.05
N GLU A 212 -9.81 -18.11 -7.37
CA GLU A 212 -8.52 -17.83 -8.01
C GLU A 212 -8.26 -16.31 -8.02
N PRO A 213 -7.22 -15.82 -7.32
CA PRO A 213 -6.96 -14.39 -7.23
C PRO A 213 -6.69 -13.77 -8.60
N SER A 214 -7.23 -12.57 -8.79
CA SER A 214 -7.03 -11.71 -9.96
C SER A 214 -6.47 -10.34 -9.53
N PRO A 215 -5.77 -9.61 -10.41
CA PRO A 215 -5.27 -8.27 -10.08
C PRO A 215 -6.36 -7.35 -9.52
N GLY A 216 -6.08 -6.74 -8.37
CA GLY A 216 -7.03 -5.91 -7.62
C GLY A 216 -7.68 -6.61 -6.42
N ASP A 217 -7.52 -7.92 -6.28
CA ASP A 217 -7.96 -8.64 -5.08
C ASP A 217 -6.95 -8.45 -3.93
N LEU A 218 -7.45 -8.31 -2.70
CA LEU A 218 -6.62 -8.26 -1.50
C LEU A 218 -6.30 -9.69 -1.03
N LEU A 219 -5.01 -10.01 -0.93
CA LEU A 219 -4.53 -11.26 -0.37
C LEU A 219 -4.12 -11.05 1.08
N CYS A 220 -4.93 -11.57 2.00
CA CYS A 220 -4.73 -11.36 3.43
C CYS A 220 -4.31 -12.65 4.13
N ARG A 221 -3.29 -12.56 5.00
CA ARG A 221 -2.80 -13.68 5.81
C ARG A 221 -2.75 -13.29 7.29
N ALA A 222 -3.31 -14.13 8.14
CA ALA A 222 -3.10 -14.05 9.59
C ALA A 222 -1.63 -14.34 9.94
N ARG A 223 -1.02 -13.53 10.80
CA ARG A 223 0.33 -13.79 11.31
C ARG A 223 0.24 -14.77 12.48
N ARG A 224 1.26 -15.63 12.61
CA ARG A 224 1.36 -16.68 13.66
C ARG A 224 0.25 -17.73 13.59
N SER A 225 -0.26 -18.00 12.38
CA SER A 225 -1.22 -19.08 12.10
C SER A 225 -2.48 -19.03 12.98
N GLN A 226 -3.00 -17.82 13.25
CA GLN A 226 -4.17 -17.66 14.11
C GLN A 226 -5.46 -18.19 13.48
N TYR A 227 -5.58 -18.11 12.15
CA TYR A 227 -6.76 -18.54 11.42
C TYR A 227 -6.36 -19.36 10.19
N LEU A 228 -6.99 -20.51 9.99
CA LEU A 228 -6.84 -21.39 8.84
C LEU A 228 -7.77 -21.00 7.68
N ASP A 229 -8.98 -20.54 8.01
CA ASP A 229 -10.00 -20.16 7.04
C ASP A 229 -10.84 -18.96 7.51
N LEU A 230 -11.84 -18.58 6.71
CA LEU A 230 -12.73 -17.48 7.03
C LEU A 230 -13.64 -17.77 8.23
N ASN A 231 -14.03 -19.03 8.45
CA ASN A 231 -14.93 -19.40 9.54
C ASN A 231 -14.27 -19.17 10.89
N GLU A 232 -12.99 -19.52 11.03
CA GLU A 232 -12.23 -19.23 12.24
C GLU A 232 -12.11 -17.72 12.48
N ARG A 233 -11.94 -16.91 11.40
CA ARG A 233 -11.93 -15.45 11.55
C ARG A 233 -13.30 -14.90 11.98
N ILE A 234 -14.39 -15.48 11.49
CA ILE A 234 -15.77 -15.07 11.80
C ILE A 234 -16.06 -15.13 13.31
N GLU A 235 -15.53 -16.15 14.00
CA GLU A 235 -15.72 -16.32 15.45
C GLU A 235 -15.11 -15.17 16.28
N ASP A 236 -14.09 -14.49 15.74
CA ASP A 236 -13.33 -13.44 16.42
C ASP A 236 -13.59 -12.02 15.86
N LEU A 237 -14.64 -11.81 15.07
CA LEU A 237 -14.94 -10.50 14.45
C LEU A 237 -14.93 -9.35 15.47
N GLY A 238 -14.35 -8.21 15.06
CA GLY A 238 -14.18 -7.03 15.92
C GLY A 238 -12.99 -7.11 16.89
N SER A 239 -12.42 -8.29 17.13
CA SER A 239 -11.19 -8.43 17.89
C SER A 239 -9.97 -8.11 17.02
N PRO A 240 -8.95 -7.40 17.55
CA PRO A 240 -7.72 -7.13 16.81
C PRO A 240 -7.02 -8.41 16.34
N ALA A 241 -6.88 -8.56 15.03
CA ALA A 241 -6.15 -9.66 14.43
C ALA A 241 -4.78 -9.19 13.91
N ARG A 242 -3.72 -9.94 14.25
CA ARG A 242 -2.41 -9.70 13.64
C ARG A 242 -2.41 -10.32 12.25
N GLY A 243 -2.36 -9.48 11.22
CA GLY A 243 -2.37 -9.93 9.84
C GLY A 243 -1.54 -9.04 8.93
N HIS A 244 -1.51 -9.41 7.66
CA HIS A 244 -1.00 -8.57 6.59
C HIS A 244 -1.83 -8.83 5.33
N CYS A 245 -2.29 -7.74 4.75
CA CYS A 245 -2.53 -7.57 3.33
C CYS A 245 -1.52 -6.50 2.84
#